data_AF-A0A9P7ZXU6-F1
#
_entry.id   AF-A0A9P7ZXU6-F1
#
_cell.length_a   1.000
_cell.length_b   1.000
_cell.length_c   1.000
_cell.angle_alpha   90.00
_cell.angle_beta   90.00
_cell.angle_gamma   90.00
#
_symmetry.space_group_name_H-M   'P 1'
#
loop_
_entity.id
_entity.type
_entity.pdbx_description
1 polymer ?
#
loop_
_entity_poly.entity_id
_entity_poly.type
_entity_poly.pdbx_seq_one_letter_code
_entity_poly.pdbx_strand_id
1 'polypeptide(L)'
;MFDSSIIQILVVLGFPYLARGLRSLFAKAPPPSPLQRQNQMPKTPPRIRAWNRCMFALLGCTALYHLFYIAFYNPPNIFKTLALAADCPNFLLHQSWKDRANADPKFMAKYPDTLRERFKAHENRLLYEVFGQDAFLNCEHCTERSDYLFYLIPGALASYVGMAVILGLVTTTNSHLNKYRTWGTAALAVVAMLEYGAITKGSEIGSLPNLVKQQELFMGVRGSHLIRHGSLAMMAIVMMGLLQRSTRGSGPRDEIEILNDLCQAQEAMIQRHRALQLARVASLRDPLLRKQFVEYWKRREVEHGVLLADSEYKDARDLALSRIDVETITKEADQYIESIIKAGEREQETLDEIGQEMTSS
;
A
#
# COMPACT_ATOMS: atom_id res chain seq x y z
N MET A 1 -3.82 28.70 25.36
CA MET A 1 -4.10 27.32 25.84
C MET A 1 -5.40 26.89 25.21
N PHE A 2 -5.35 26.04 24.18
CA PHE A 2 -6.55 25.40 23.67
C PHE A 2 -6.68 24.05 24.40
N ASP A 3 -7.74 23.90 25.18
CA ASP A 3 -7.98 22.67 25.93
C ASP A 3 -8.18 21.50 24.97
N SER A 4 -7.51 20.39 25.28
CA SER A 4 -7.56 19.10 24.57
C SER A 4 -8.99 18.63 24.27
N SER A 5 -9.93 19.03 25.13
CA SER A 5 -11.38 18.77 25.01
C SER A 5 -12.02 19.41 23.78
N ILE A 6 -11.60 20.63 23.39
CA ILE A 6 -12.15 21.34 22.22
C ILE A 6 -11.70 20.66 20.93
N ILE A 7 -10.46 20.16 20.90
CA ILE A 7 -9.91 19.42 19.76
C ILE A 7 -10.63 18.07 19.60
N GLN A 8 -10.91 17.35 20.69
CA GLN A 8 -11.69 16.11 20.64
C GLN A 8 -13.12 16.33 20.12
N ILE A 9 -13.79 17.40 20.54
CA ILE A 9 -15.14 17.72 20.08
C ILE A 9 -15.13 18.09 18.58
N LEU A 10 -14.16 18.89 18.12
CA LEU A 10 -14.00 19.24 16.70
C LEU A 10 -13.68 18.02 15.83
N VAL A 11 -12.88 17.08 16.33
CA VAL A 11 -12.58 15.84 15.61
C VAL A 11 -13.83 14.96 15.54
N VAL A 12 -14.56 14.74 16.63
CA VAL A 12 -15.72 13.83 16.63
C VAL A 12 -16.90 14.39 15.82
N LEU A 13 -17.19 15.68 15.92
CA LEU A 13 -18.27 16.32 15.15
C LEU A 13 -17.87 16.68 13.72
N GLY A 14 -16.59 17.04 13.49
CA GLY A 14 -16.08 17.43 12.17
C GLY A 14 -15.77 16.23 11.27
N PHE A 15 -15.31 15.12 11.83
CA PHE A 15 -14.90 13.92 11.07
C PHE A 15 -15.98 13.37 10.11
N PRO A 16 -17.27 13.24 10.47
CA PRO A 16 -18.28 12.74 9.52
C PRO A 16 -18.51 13.69 8.34
N TYR A 17 -18.42 15.01 8.55
CA TYR A 17 -18.58 16.00 7.48
C TYR A 17 -17.33 16.09 6.60
N LEU A 18 -16.14 16.04 7.20
CA LEU A 18 -14.85 16.00 6.50
C LEU A 18 -14.71 14.70 5.68
N ALA A 19 -15.15 13.56 6.23
CA ALA A 19 -15.19 12.28 5.52
C ALA A 19 -16.18 12.29 4.35
N ARG A 20 -17.31 13.02 4.47
CA ARG A 20 -18.29 13.16 3.39
C ARG A 20 -17.78 14.08 2.27
N GLY A 21 -17.11 15.18 2.61
CA GLY A 21 -16.44 16.07 1.65
C GLY A 21 -15.24 15.42 0.95
N LEU A 22 -14.44 14.63 1.68
CA LEU A 22 -13.39 13.79 1.09
C LEU A 22 -14.00 12.74 0.15
N ARG A 23 -15.09 12.07 0.55
CA ARG A 23 -15.78 11.11 -0.33
C ARG A 23 -16.34 11.73 -1.60
N SER A 24 -16.85 12.97 -1.57
CA SER A 24 -17.33 13.63 -2.79
C SER A 24 -16.20 14.06 -3.73
N LEU A 25 -15.02 14.40 -3.20
CA LEU A 25 -13.82 14.65 -4.01
C LEU A 25 -13.26 13.36 -4.64
N PHE A 26 -13.57 12.20 -4.05
CA PHE A 26 -13.23 10.86 -4.59
C PHE A 26 -14.41 10.15 -5.29
N ALA A 27 -15.58 10.79 -5.39
CA ALA A 27 -16.72 10.26 -6.13
C ALA A 27 -16.42 10.37 -7.63
N LYS A 28 -15.87 9.29 -8.18
CA LYS A 28 -15.59 9.15 -9.62
C LYS A 28 -16.86 9.41 -10.43
N ALA A 29 -16.72 10.11 -11.55
CA ALA A 29 -17.66 10.00 -12.64
C ALA A 29 -17.90 8.51 -12.97
N PRO A 30 -19.13 8.10 -13.29
CA PRO A 30 -19.40 6.71 -13.67
C PRO A 30 -18.43 6.30 -14.79
N PRO A 31 -17.83 5.10 -14.71
CA PRO A 31 -16.92 4.65 -15.76
C PRO A 31 -17.65 4.70 -17.12
N PRO A 32 -16.95 5.11 -18.20
CA PRO A 32 -17.53 5.08 -19.54
C PRO A 32 -17.99 3.65 -19.86
N SER A 33 -19.03 3.55 -20.69
CA SER A 33 -19.64 2.27 -21.07
C SER A 33 -18.57 1.31 -21.64
N PRO A 34 -18.70 -0.01 -21.40
CA PRO A 34 -17.71 -1.01 -21.83
C PRO A 34 -17.42 -0.96 -23.35
N LEU A 35 -18.43 -0.64 -24.17
CA LEU A 35 -18.30 -0.47 -25.62
C LEU A 35 -17.41 0.72 -26.01
N GLN A 36 -17.46 1.81 -25.25
CA GLN A 36 -16.65 3.00 -25.52
C GLN A 36 -15.17 2.80 -25.12
N ARG A 37 -14.88 1.79 -24.30
CA ARG A 37 -13.54 1.43 -23.83
C ARG A 37 -12.83 0.43 -24.75
N GLN A 38 -13.54 -0.38 -25.51
CA GLN A 38 -12.97 -1.39 -26.42
C GLN A 38 -12.35 -0.76 -27.67
N ASN A 39 -12.90 0.35 -28.17
CA ASN A 39 -12.40 1.05 -29.36
C ASN A 39 -11.22 2.01 -29.08
N GLN A 40 -10.85 2.19 -27.81
CA GLN A 40 -9.69 3.00 -27.43
C GLN A 40 -8.60 2.08 -26.89
N MET A 41 -7.70 1.60 -27.76
CA MET A 41 -6.41 1.09 -27.29
C MET A 41 -5.78 2.19 -26.43
N PRO A 42 -5.57 2.00 -25.12
CA PRO A 42 -5.02 3.04 -24.29
C PRO A 42 -3.53 3.13 -24.62
N LYS A 43 -3.17 4.01 -25.56
CA LYS A 43 -1.82 4.56 -25.64
C LYS A 43 -1.57 5.21 -24.29
N THR A 44 -0.84 4.53 -23.40
CA THR A 44 -0.46 5.10 -22.11
C THR A 44 0.18 6.46 -22.37
N PRO A 45 -0.40 7.57 -21.88
CA PRO A 45 0.13 8.89 -22.19
C PRO A 45 1.58 8.96 -21.72
N PRO A 46 2.49 9.63 -22.48
CA PRO A 46 3.92 9.65 -22.21
C PRO A 46 4.26 10.12 -20.78
N ARG A 47 3.38 10.93 -20.18
CA ARG A 47 3.46 11.40 -18.79
C ARG A 47 3.42 10.27 -17.75
N ILE A 48 2.62 9.22 -17.97
CA ILE A 48 2.51 8.08 -17.03
C ILE A 48 3.79 7.23 -17.09
N ARG A 49 4.39 7.07 -18.27
CA ARG A 49 5.65 6.33 -18.43
C ARG A 49 6.83 7.05 -17.78
N ALA A 50 6.86 8.39 -17.79
CA ALA A 50 7.87 9.16 -17.07
C ALA A 50 7.69 9.07 -15.55
N TRP A 51 6.44 9.15 -15.07
CA TRP A 51 6.11 8.99 -13.65
C TRP A 51 6.54 7.61 -13.11
N ASN A 52 6.23 6.52 -13.82
CA ASN A 52 6.60 5.17 -13.40
C ASN A 52 8.12 4.99 -13.33
N ARG A 53 8.89 5.58 -14.26
CA ARG A 53 10.36 5.58 -14.20
C ARG A 53 10.89 6.34 -12.99
N CYS A 54 10.30 7.50 -12.68
CA CYS A 54 10.65 8.27 -11.49
C CYS A 54 10.35 7.49 -10.20
N MET A 55 9.17 6.87 -10.10
CA MET A 55 8.81 6.04 -8.95
C MET A 55 9.69 4.80 -8.81
N PHE A 56 10.06 4.17 -9.93
CA PHE A 56 11.00 3.04 -9.93
C PHE A 56 12.39 3.46 -9.44
N ALA A 57 12.90 4.60 -9.91
CA ALA A 57 14.16 5.16 -9.45
C ALA A 57 14.11 5.51 -7.95
N LEU A 58 13.02 6.14 -7.49
CA LEU A 58 12.81 6.46 -6.08
C LEU A 58 12.84 5.18 -5.22
N LEU A 59 12.08 4.15 -5.59
CA LEU A 59 12.07 2.88 -4.88
C LEU A 59 13.46 2.21 -4.89
N GLY A 60 14.18 2.28 -6.01
CA GLY A 60 15.55 1.77 -6.12
C GLY A 60 16.52 2.50 -5.20
N CYS A 61 16.51 3.83 -5.20
CA CYS A 61 17.32 4.63 -4.28
C CYS A 61 16.99 4.32 -2.83
N THR A 62 15.71 4.14 -2.48
CA THR A 62 15.30 3.82 -1.09
C THR A 62 15.76 2.42 -0.67
N ALA A 63 15.62 1.41 -1.55
CA ALA A 63 16.11 0.07 -1.28
C ALA A 63 17.64 0.04 -1.11
N LEU A 64 18.37 0.71 -2.01
CA LEU A 64 19.82 0.84 -1.93
C LEU A 64 20.27 1.58 -0.67
N TYR A 65 19.57 2.66 -0.28
CA TYR A 65 19.84 3.38 0.97
C TYR A 65 19.71 2.44 2.18
N HIS A 66 18.60 1.71 2.31
CA HIS A 66 18.43 0.81 3.45
C HIS A 66 19.41 -0.37 3.44
N LEU A 67 19.72 -0.95 2.27
CA LEU A 67 20.73 -2.00 2.14
C LEU A 67 22.13 -1.48 2.49
N PHE A 68 22.47 -0.26 2.07
CA PHE A 68 23.72 0.39 2.43
C PHE A 68 23.83 0.59 3.95
N TYR A 69 22.76 1.01 4.61
CA TYR A 69 22.74 1.12 6.08
C TYR A 69 22.94 -0.24 6.76
N ILE A 70 22.34 -1.32 6.25
CA ILE A 70 22.55 -2.66 6.82
C ILE A 70 24.00 -3.12 6.62
N ALA A 71 24.56 -2.91 5.44
CA ALA A 71 25.88 -3.43 5.08
C ALA A 71 27.03 -2.64 5.73
N PHE A 72 26.93 -1.31 5.76
CA PHE A 72 28.04 -0.43 6.15
C PHE A 72 27.84 0.23 7.52
N TYR A 73 26.60 0.47 7.94
CA TYR A 73 26.31 1.07 9.24
C TYR A 73 26.01 -0.01 10.28
N ASN A 74 27.06 -0.44 10.99
CA ASN A 74 26.90 -1.15 12.25
C ASN A 74 26.91 -0.13 13.40
N PRO A 75 25.92 -0.18 14.33
CA PRO A 75 25.93 0.69 15.48
C PRO A 75 27.23 0.48 16.28
N PRO A 76 27.94 1.56 16.63
CA PRO A 76 29.20 1.45 17.36
C PRO A 76 28.94 0.85 18.74
N ASN A 77 29.73 -0.17 19.09
CA ASN A 77 29.66 -0.83 20.40
C ASN A 77 31.07 -0.93 20.97
N ILE A 78 31.28 -0.29 22.11
CA ILE A 78 32.57 -0.21 22.76
C ILE A 78 33.06 -1.56 23.29
N PHE A 79 32.16 -2.39 23.82
CA PHE A 79 32.48 -3.73 24.33
C PHE A 79 32.97 -4.64 23.19
N LYS A 80 32.38 -4.51 22.00
CA LYS A 80 32.89 -5.19 20.80
C LYS A 80 34.24 -4.66 20.35
N THR A 81 34.49 -3.36 20.44
CA THR A 81 35.81 -2.80 20.09
C THR A 81 36.92 -3.18 21.08
N LEU A 82 36.57 -3.35 22.36
CA LEU A 82 37.50 -3.77 23.42
C LEU A 82 37.61 -5.31 23.52
N ALA A 83 36.80 -6.06 22.76
CA ALA A 83 36.68 -7.51 22.85
C ALA A 83 36.32 -8.01 24.28
N LEU A 84 35.43 -7.28 24.95
CA LEU A 84 34.97 -7.57 26.31
C LEU A 84 33.47 -7.89 26.33
N ALA A 85 33.05 -8.69 27.31
CA ALA A 85 31.64 -8.82 27.67
C ALA A 85 31.18 -7.61 28.51
N ALA A 86 29.88 -7.27 28.46
CA ALA A 86 29.30 -6.22 29.30
C ALA A 86 29.47 -6.50 30.81
N ASP A 87 29.50 -7.79 31.18
CA ASP A 87 29.67 -8.28 32.55
C ASP A 87 31.13 -8.27 33.05
N CYS A 88 32.08 -7.77 32.27
CA CYS A 88 33.49 -7.77 32.66
C CYS A 88 33.72 -6.98 33.97
N PRO A 89 34.68 -7.38 34.82
CA PRO A 89 34.94 -6.64 36.06
C PRO A 89 35.53 -5.24 35.77
N ASN A 90 35.26 -4.28 36.67
CA ASN A 90 35.68 -2.87 36.53
C ASN A 90 37.18 -2.70 36.22
N PHE A 91 38.05 -3.50 36.86
CA PHE A 91 39.50 -3.40 36.65
C PHE A 91 39.91 -3.75 35.21
N LEU A 92 39.28 -4.78 34.62
CA LEU A 92 39.58 -5.24 33.27
C LEU A 92 39.10 -4.22 32.23
N LEU A 93 37.92 -3.64 32.44
CA LEU A 93 37.42 -2.54 31.63
C LEU A 93 38.35 -1.32 31.68
N HIS A 94 38.83 -0.94 32.87
CA HIS A 94 39.75 0.19 33.01
C HIS A 94 41.11 -0.05 32.36
N GLN A 95 41.66 -1.26 32.50
CA GLN A 95 42.94 -1.62 31.90
C GLN A 95 42.86 -1.60 30.37
N SER A 96 41.92 -2.35 29.80
CA SER A 96 41.70 -2.41 28.35
C SER A 96 41.38 -1.06 27.72
N TRP A 97 40.63 -0.19 28.42
CA TRP A 97 40.35 1.17 27.97
C TRP A 97 41.63 2.00 27.86
N LYS A 98 42.48 1.96 28.89
CA LYS A 98 43.77 2.68 28.87
C LYS A 98 44.68 2.14 27.78
N ASP A 99 44.77 0.82 27.65
CA ASP A 99 45.59 0.17 26.63
C ASP A 99 45.14 0.60 25.22
N ARG A 100 43.81 0.65 24.98
CA ARG A 100 43.26 1.09 23.69
C ARG A 100 43.43 2.59 23.44
N ALA A 101 43.25 3.42 24.47
CA ALA A 101 43.45 4.87 24.37
C ALA A 101 44.91 5.23 24.06
N ASN A 102 45.87 4.48 24.61
CA ASN A 102 47.29 4.64 24.32
C ASN A 102 47.65 4.17 22.91
N ALA A 103 46.99 3.12 22.41
CA ALA A 103 47.25 2.57 21.08
C ALA A 103 46.61 3.39 19.94
N ASP A 104 45.44 3.99 20.16
CA ASP A 104 44.71 4.75 19.15
C ASP A 104 44.23 6.10 19.69
N PRO A 105 44.82 7.24 19.27
CA PRO A 105 44.40 8.56 19.73
C PRO A 105 42.98 8.93 19.27
N LYS A 106 42.45 8.31 18.20
CA LYS A 106 41.07 8.54 17.74
C LYS A 106 40.03 7.87 18.64
N PHE A 107 40.45 6.91 19.46
CA PHE A 107 39.55 6.22 20.40
C PHE A 107 38.92 7.20 21.39
N MET A 108 39.71 8.09 21.98
CA MET A 108 39.25 9.07 22.97
C MET A 108 38.33 10.14 22.37
N ALA A 109 38.51 10.45 21.08
CA ALA A 109 37.60 11.35 20.36
C ALA A 109 36.21 10.74 20.17
N LYS A 110 36.13 9.41 20.02
CA LYS A 110 34.86 8.68 19.84
C LYS A 110 34.22 8.25 21.16
N TYR A 111 35.04 7.98 22.17
CA TYR A 111 34.64 7.48 23.48
C TYR A 111 35.32 8.31 24.57
N PRO A 112 34.67 9.40 25.04
CA PRO A 112 35.25 10.26 26.06
C PRO A 112 35.35 9.55 27.42
N ASP A 113 36.28 9.98 28.27
CA ASP A 113 36.48 9.41 29.61
C ASP A 113 35.25 9.52 30.53
N THR A 114 34.36 10.47 30.26
CA THR A 114 33.06 10.60 30.94
C THR A 114 32.20 9.36 30.77
N LEU A 115 32.29 8.69 29.61
CA LEU A 115 31.58 7.45 29.32
C LEU A 115 32.13 6.30 30.19
N ARG A 116 33.45 6.25 30.35
CA ARG A 116 34.13 5.25 31.20
C ARG A 116 33.68 5.37 32.66
N GLU A 117 33.50 6.59 33.16
CA GLU A 117 33.01 6.81 34.53
C GLU A 117 31.59 6.32 34.72
N ARG A 118 30.70 6.55 33.75
CA ARG A 118 29.33 6.02 33.77
C ARG A 118 29.30 4.50 33.76
N PHE A 119 30.24 3.84 33.07
CA PHE A 119 30.37 2.38 33.07
C PHE A 119 30.92 1.78 34.37
N LYS A 120 31.24 2.56 35.41
CA LYS A 120 31.57 1.97 36.72
C LYS A 120 30.38 1.23 37.33
N ALA A 121 29.17 1.73 37.07
CA ALA A 121 27.93 1.04 37.41
C ALA A 121 27.65 -0.06 36.38
N HIS A 122 27.37 -1.27 36.87
CA HIS A 122 27.10 -2.42 36.01
C HIS A 122 25.81 -2.23 35.20
N GLU A 123 24.76 -1.67 35.82
CA GLU A 123 23.47 -1.39 35.18
C GLU A 123 23.61 -0.49 33.95
N ASN A 124 24.48 0.52 34.01
CA ASN A 124 24.74 1.43 32.89
C ASN A 124 25.35 0.72 31.68
N ARG A 125 26.05 -0.40 31.89
CA ARG A 125 26.62 -1.19 30.78
C ARG A 125 25.54 -1.98 30.06
N LEU A 126 24.62 -2.57 30.83
CA LEU A 126 23.46 -3.29 30.30
C LEU A 126 22.55 -2.33 29.53
N LEU A 127 22.30 -1.13 30.08
CA LEU A 127 21.56 -0.07 29.40
C LEU A 127 22.23 0.34 28.08
N TYR A 128 23.56 0.51 28.08
CA TYR A 128 24.31 0.83 26.87
C TYR A 128 24.24 -0.28 25.81
N GLU A 129 24.28 -1.55 26.22
CA GLU A 129 24.16 -2.67 25.29
C GLU A 129 22.77 -2.75 24.64
N VAL A 130 21.72 -2.46 25.42
CA VAL A 130 20.33 -2.48 24.94
C VAL A 130 19.99 -1.28 24.07
N PHE A 131 20.35 -0.06 24.47
CA PHE A 131 19.94 1.22 23.86
C PHE A 131 21.01 1.87 22.96
N GLY A 132 22.24 1.37 23.02
CA GLY A 132 23.33 1.79 22.15
C GLY A 132 24.00 3.10 22.58
N GLN A 133 25.04 3.47 21.82
CA GLN A 133 25.88 4.62 22.14
C GLN A 133 25.15 5.97 22.03
N ASP A 134 24.29 6.13 21.02
CA ASP A 134 23.65 7.43 20.72
C ASP A 134 22.75 7.89 21.87
N ALA A 135 21.84 7.03 22.32
CA ALA A 135 20.94 7.32 23.42
C ALA A 135 21.70 7.56 24.73
N PHE A 136 22.79 6.83 24.96
CA PHE A 136 23.56 6.94 26.20
C PHE A 136 24.44 8.19 26.28
N LEU A 137 24.93 8.70 25.14
CA LEU A 137 25.75 9.92 25.08
C LEU A 137 24.91 11.19 24.96
N ASN A 138 23.85 11.16 24.14
CA ASN A 138 23.10 12.37 23.80
C ASN A 138 21.89 12.63 24.70
N CYS A 139 21.42 11.63 25.47
CA CYS A 139 20.35 11.85 26.44
C CYS A 139 20.91 12.24 27.82
N GLU A 140 20.90 13.53 28.14
CA GLU A 140 21.34 14.03 29.45
C GLU A 140 20.34 13.75 30.58
N HIS A 141 19.04 13.67 30.24
CA HIS A 141 17.94 13.54 31.22
C HIS A 141 17.45 12.09 31.40
N CYS A 142 18.04 11.12 30.70
CA CYS A 142 17.60 9.73 30.79
C CYS A 142 18.15 9.05 32.04
N THR A 143 17.26 8.65 32.94
CA THR A 143 17.62 7.92 34.17
C THR A 143 17.00 6.52 34.18
N GLU A 144 15.74 6.42 33.76
CA GLU A 144 14.99 5.19 33.69
C GLU A 144 15.01 4.58 32.28
N ARG A 145 14.72 3.28 32.17
CA ARG A 145 14.65 2.58 30.86
C ARG A 145 13.60 3.18 29.93
N SER A 146 12.49 3.65 30.49
CA SER A 146 11.42 4.38 29.80
C SER A 146 11.94 5.63 29.10
N ASP A 147 12.81 6.40 29.75
CA ASP A 147 13.37 7.64 29.20
C ASP A 147 14.20 7.36 27.93
N TYR A 148 15.04 6.32 27.98
CA TYR A 148 15.82 5.88 26.82
C TYR A 148 14.94 5.38 25.67
N LEU A 149 13.83 4.70 25.97
CA LEU A 149 12.84 4.31 24.96
C LEU A 149 12.22 5.53 24.29
N PHE A 150 11.79 6.52 25.06
CA PHE A 150 11.20 7.76 24.53
C PHE A 150 12.18 8.55 23.67
N TYR A 151 13.48 8.52 23.98
CA TYR A 151 14.51 9.13 23.15
C TYR A 151 14.66 8.45 21.77
N LEU A 152 14.56 7.12 21.70
CA LEU A 152 14.75 6.35 20.46
C LEU A 152 13.53 6.38 19.52
N ILE A 153 12.33 6.49 20.08
CA ILE A 153 11.06 6.42 19.31
C ILE A 153 11.01 7.44 18.17
N PRO A 154 11.30 8.74 18.35
CA PRO A 154 11.24 9.73 17.28
C PRO A 154 12.14 9.38 16.08
N GLY A 155 13.35 8.90 16.36
CA GLY A 155 14.30 8.50 15.30
C GLY A 155 13.81 7.30 14.51
N ALA A 156 13.25 6.29 15.19
CA ALA A 156 12.63 5.15 14.52
C ALA A 156 11.40 5.57 13.71
N LEU A 157 10.50 6.36 14.32
CA LEU A 157 9.27 6.84 13.71
C LEU A 157 9.51 7.66 12.44
N ALA A 158 10.57 8.48 12.41
CA ALA A 158 10.94 9.26 11.24
C ALA A 158 11.18 8.37 10.00
N SER A 159 11.81 7.21 10.17
CA SER A 159 12.04 6.26 9.07
C SER A 159 10.75 5.66 8.52
N TYR A 160 9.80 5.31 9.41
CA TYR A 160 8.49 4.81 9.03
C TYR A 160 7.63 5.89 8.35
N VAL A 161 7.66 7.13 8.85
CA VAL A 161 6.95 8.25 8.21
C VAL A 161 7.53 8.50 6.82
N GLY A 162 8.85 8.51 6.67
CA GLY A 162 9.51 8.62 5.36
C GLY A 162 9.04 7.55 4.38
N MET A 163 9.01 6.29 4.83
CA MET A 163 8.52 5.19 3.99
C MET A 163 7.02 5.27 3.70
N ALA A 164 6.20 5.74 4.65
CA ALA A 164 4.77 5.96 4.45
C ALA A 164 4.51 7.02 3.37
N VAL A 165 5.33 8.09 3.32
CA VAL A 165 5.27 9.10 2.27
C VAL A 165 5.64 8.50 0.91
N ILE A 166 6.72 7.73 0.83
CA ILE A 166 7.14 7.05 -0.41
C ILE A 166 6.05 6.09 -0.89
N LEU A 167 5.50 5.27 0.02
CA LEU A 167 4.38 4.37 -0.28
C LEU A 167 3.16 5.16 -0.77
N GLY A 168 2.84 6.29 -0.15
CA GLY A 168 1.77 7.18 -0.56
C GLY A 168 1.96 7.73 -1.98
N LEU A 169 3.18 8.13 -2.34
CA LEU A 169 3.51 8.63 -3.67
C LEU A 169 3.39 7.53 -4.73
N VAL A 170 3.89 6.33 -4.44
CA VAL A 170 3.87 5.17 -5.35
C VAL A 170 2.44 4.65 -5.57
N THR A 171 1.58 4.76 -4.55
CA THR A 171 0.18 4.29 -4.58
C THR A 171 -0.84 5.39 -4.90
N THR A 172 -0.41 6.54 -5.41
CA THR A 172 -1.29 7.62 -5.88
C THR A 172 -2.32 7.12 -6.91
N THR A 173 -3.42 7.85 -7.09
CA THR A 173 -4.56 7.46 -7.95
C THR A 173 -4.21 7.22 -9.41
N ASN A 174 -3.07 7.73 -9.87
CA ASN A 174 -2.55 7.51 -11.22
C ASN A 174 -1.83 6.15 -11.37
N SER A 175 -1.62 5.43 -10.28
CA SER A 175 -0.98 4.12 -10.23
C SER A 175 -2.02 3.02 -10.04
N HIS A 176 -1.88 1.92 -10.77
CA HIS A 176 -2.68 0.69 -10.59
C HIS A 176 -2.46 0.04 -9.19
N LEU A 177 -1.51 0.55 -8.41
CA LEU A 177 -1.16 0.06 -7.08
C LEU A 177 -2.03 0.62 -5.96
N ASN A 178 -3.06 1.44 -6.25
CA ASN A 178 -3.94 2.00 -5.21
C ASN A 178 -4.57 0.91 -4.31
N LYS A 179 -4.85 -0.29 -4.86
CA LYS A 179 -5.37 -1.44 -4.08
C LYS A 179 -4.41 -1.94 -3.00
N TYR A 180 -3.10 -1.72 -3.17
CA TYR A 180 -2.08 -2.13 -2.21
C TYR A 180 -1.79 -1.06 -1.16
N ARG A 181 -2.40 0.13 -1.25
CA ARG A 181 -2.17 1.22 -0.29
C ARG A 181 -2.54 0.80 1.13
N THR A 182 -3.74 0.25 1.33
CA THR A 182 -4.22 -0.18 2.65
C THR A 182 -3.37 -1.31 3.22
N TRP A 183 -3.04 -2.30 2.39
CA TRP A 183 -2.17 -3.43 2.77
C TRP A 183 -0.74 -2.99 3.10
N GLY A 184 -0.17 -2.08 2.31
CA GLY A 184 1.16 -1.53 2.55
C GLY A 184 1.22 -0.69 3.83
N THR A 185 0.19 0.13 4.10
CA THR A 185 0.12 0.89 5.36
C THR A 185 -0.07 -0.02 6.57
N ALA A 186 -0.87 -1.09 6.43
CA ALA A 186 -1.05 -2.08 7.49
C ALA A 186 0.25 -2.85 7.77
N ALA A 187 0.95 -3.29 6.71
CA ALA A 187 2.25 -3.95 6.85
C ALA A 187 3.28 -3.06 7.54
N LEU A 188 3.35 -1.77 7.17
CA LEU A 188 4.25 -0.82 7.81
C LEU A 188 3.94 -0.65 9.31
N ALA A 189 2.67 -0.58 9.69
CA ALA A 189 2.25 -0.51 11.08
C ALA A 189 2.60 -1.78 11.87
N VAL A 190 2.40 -2.97 11.27
CA VAL A 190 2.78 -4.25 11.89
C VAL A 190 4.29 -4.31 12.12
N VAL A 191 5.10 -3.92 11.13
CA VAL A 191 6.56 -3.89 11.27
C VAL A 191 6.99 -2.92 12.37
N ALA A 192 6.40 -1.73 12.45
CA ALA A 192 6.69 -0.78 13.52
C ALA A 192 6.35 -1.33 14.91
N MET A 193 5.23 -2.06 15.04
CA MET A 193 4.88 -2.74 16.30
C MET A 193 5.86 -3.87 16.64
N LEU A 194 6.31 -4.65 15.65
CA LEU A 194 7.30 -5.71 15.84
C LEU A 194 8.65 -5.13 16.28
N GLU A 195 9.09 -4.02 15.69
CA GLU A 195 10.31 -3.32 16.13
C GLU A 195 10.16 -2.81 17.56
N TYR A 196 9.04 -2.14 17.88
CA TYR A 196 8.77 -1.68 19.25
C TYR A 196 8.84 -2.85 20.25
N GLY A 197 8.19 -3.98 19.93
CA GLY A 197 8.24 -5.19 20.75
C GLY A 197 9.64 -5.80 20.87
N ALA A 198 10.48 -5.68 19.85
CA ALA A 198 11.87 -6.15 19.90
C ALA A 198 12.75 -5.28 20.82
N ILE A 199 12.52 -3.96 20.84
CA ILE A 199 13.24 -3.03 21.72
C ILE A 199 12.80 -3.22 23.18
N THR A 200 11.48 -3.32 23.43
CA THR A 200 10.97 -3.50 24.81
C THR A 200 11.41 -4.83 25.41
N LYS A 201 11.30 -5.94 24.65
CA LYS A 201 11.80 -7.24 25.11
C LYS A 201 13.33 -7.26 25.29
N GLY A 202 14.06 -6.55 24.43
CA GLY A 202 15.50 -6.35 24.62
C GLY A 202 15.82 -5.70 25.96
N SER A 203 15.01 -4.74 26.40
CA SER A 203 15.17 -4.07 27.70
C SER A 203 14.85 -4.93 28.92
N GLU A 204 13.99 -5.95 28.77
CA GLU A 204 13.68 -6.91 29.83
C GLU A 204 14.75 -8.01 29.95
N ILE A 205 15.33 -8.43 28.83
CA ILE A 205 16.27 -9.55 28.77
C ILE A 205 17.71 -9.11 29.12
N GLY A 206 18.03 -7.82 28.97
CA GLY A 206 19.30 -7.24 29.41
C GLY A 206 19.60 -7.42 30.91
N SER A 207 18.65 -7.90 31.73
CA SER A 207 18.90 -8.27 33.13
C SER A 207 19.35 -9.72 33.34
N LEU A 208 19.45 -10.54 32.28
CA LEU A 208 19.81 -11.96 32.36
C LEU A 208 21.10 -12.24 31.56
N PRO A 209 22.27 -12.31 32.23
CA PRO A 209 23.58 -12.38 31.58
C PRO A 209 23.82 -13.65 30.75
N ASN A 210 23.09 -14.74 31.03
CA ASN A 210 23.31 -16.05 30.38
C ASN A 210 22.54 -16.27 29.07
N LEU A 211 21.54 -15.44 28.73
CA LEU A 211 20.76 -15.57 27.48
C LEU A 211 21.29 -14.70 26.32
N VAL A 212 22.20 -13.77 26.62
CA VAL A 212 22.70 -12.78 25.66
C VAL A 212 23.44 -13.45 24.49
N LYS A 213 24.21 -14.52 24.74
CA LYS A 213 25.17 -15.07 23.77
C LYS A 213 24.57 -15.73 22.51
N GLN A 214 23.31 -16.15 22.53
CA GLN A 214 22.67 -16.88 21.41
C GLN A 214 21.54 -16.09 20.72
N GLN A 215 21.06 -14.99 21.33
CA GLN A 215 19.92 -14.21 20.83
C GLN A 215 20.27 -12.74 20.50
N GLU A 216 21.56 -12.41 20.37
CA GLU A 216 22.04 -11.07 19.96
C GLU A 216 21.69 -10.69 18.51
N LEU A 217 21.37 -11.66 17.64
CA LEU A 217 21.17 -11.36 16.22
C LEU A 217 19.88 -10.57 15.97
N PHE A 218 18.88 -10.73 16.85
CA PHE A 218 17.54 -10.16 16.68
C PHE A 218 17.07 -9.24 17.81
N MET A 219 17.75 -9.21 18.96
CA MET A 219 17.33 -8.42 20.13
C MET A 219 18.33 -7.31 20.47
N GLY A 220 17.82 -6.16 20.93
CA GLY A 220 18.60 -4.94 21.19
C GLY A 220 18.71 -3.99 19.97
N VAL A 221 19.45 -2.88 20.11
CA VAL A 221 19.59 -1.85 19.04
C VAL A 221 20.07 -2.41 17.71
N ARG A 222 20.98 -3.40 17.73
CA ARG A 222 21.47 -4.00 16.49
C ARG A 222 20.39 -4.80 15.78
N GLY A 223 19.60 -5.57 16.55
CA GLY A 223 18.45 -6.31 16.03
C GLY A 223 17.37 -5.37 15.49
N SER A 224 16.98 -4.35 16.26
CA SER A 224 16.01 -3.32 15.82
C SER A 224 16.51 -2.60 14.56
N HIS A 225 17.79 -2.23 14.48
CA HIS A 225 18.37 -1.63 13.28
C HIS A 225 18.27 -2.56 12.07
N LEU A 226 18.59 -3.85 12.23
CA LEU A 226 18.49 -4.84 11.16
C LEU A 226 17.05 -5.07 10.73
N ILE A 227 16.12 -5.20 11.68
CA ILE A 227 14.69 -5.38 11.42
C ILE A 227 14.15 -4.16 10.68
N ARG A 228 14.45 -2.95 11.15
CA ARG A 228 13.97 -1.70 10.57
C ARG A 228 14.47 -1.52 9.14
N HIS A 229 15.78 -1.47 8.94
CA HIS A 229 16.31 -1.26 7.59
C HIS A 229 16.04 -2.45 6.66
N GLY A 230 16.04 -3.69 7.19
CA GLY A 230 15.76 -4.90 6.42
C GLY A 230 14.31 -4.98 5.94
N SER A 231 13.35 -4.71 6.84
CA SER A 231 11.92 -4.70 6.48
C SER A 231 11.56 -3.58 5.51
N LEU A 232 12.13 -2.37 5.69
CA LEU A 232 11.91 -1.24 4.80
C LEU A 232 12.52 -1.49 3.41
N ALA A 233 13.73 -2.07 3.34
CA ALA A 233 14.34 -2.49 2.08
C ALA A 233 13.50 -3.55 1.37
N MET A 234 13.04 -4.57 2.10
CA MET A 234 12.18 -5.62 1.55
C MET A 234 10.87 -5.05 1.02
N MET A 235 10.22 -4.15 1.75
CA MET A 235 9.00 -3.49 1.30
C MET A 235 9.22 -2.65 0.04
N ALA A 236 10.34 -1.93 -0.05
CA ALA A 236 10.71 -1.17 -1.27
C ALA A 236 10.91 -2.10 -2.48
N ILE A 237 11.58 -3.25 -2.30
CA ILE A 237 11.81 -4.25 -3.35
C ILE A 237 10.48 -4.89 -3.79
N VAL A 238 9.60 -5.26 -2.84
CA VAL A 238 8.28 -5.81 -3.14
C VAL A 238 7.45 -4.81 -3.93
N MET A 239 7.40 -3.54 -3.50
CA MET A 239 6.68 -2.49 -4.23
C MET A 239 7.27 -2.24 -5.62
N MET A 240 8.59 -2.31 -5.78
CA MET A 240 9.25 -2.23 -7.08
C MET A 240 8.85 -3.39 -7.99
N GLY A 241 8.82 -4.63 -7.48
CA GLY A 241 8.35 -5.81 -8.21
C GLY A 241 6.89 -5.70 -8.64
N LEU A 242 6.02 -5.20 -7.75
CA LEU A 242 4.61 -4.94 -8.07
C LEU A 242 4.45 -3.86 -9.14
N LEU A 243 5.24 -2.78 -9.08
CA LEU A 243 5.24 -1.73 -10.09
C LEU A 243 5.73 -2.26 -11.45
N GLN A 244 6.73 -3.13 -11.46
CA GLN A 244 7.24 -3.76 -12.68
C GLN A 244 6.23 -4.74 -13.27
N ARG A 245 5.56 -5.55 -12.45
CA ARG A 245 4.46 -6.43 -12.89
C ARG A 245 3.30 -5.61 -13.47
N SER A 246 2.93 -4.52 -12.80
CA SER A 246 1.89 -3.60 -13.30
C SER A 246 2.28 -2.92 -14.61
N THR A 247 3.57 -2.61 -14.82
CA THR A 247 4.04 -1.96 -16.04
C THR A 247 4.18 -2.96 -17.19
N ARG A 248 4.61 -4.21 -16.91
CA ARG A 248 4.63 -5.31 -17.89
C ARG A 248 3.23 -5.78 -18.28
N GLY A 249 2.23 -5.60 -17.41
CA GLY A 249 0.81 -5.81 -17.68
C GLY A 249 0.19 -4.84 -18.70
N SER A 250 0.99 -4.08 -19.46
CA SER A 250 0.55 -3.44 -20.71
C SER A 250 0.44 -4.41 -21.90
N GLY A 251 0.58 -5.72 -21.66
CA GLY A 251 -0.04 -6.74 -22.52
C GLY A 251 -1.57 -6.72 -22.41
N PRO A 252 -2.29 -7.56 -23.17
CA PRO A 252 -3.73 -7.71 -23.02
C PRO A 252 -4.08 -7.87 -21.54
N ARG A 253 -5.05 -7.11 -21.03
CA ARG A 253 -5.55 -7.24 -19.66
C ARG A 253 -5.86 -8.72 -19.41
N ASP A 254 -5.42 -9.25 -18.28
CA ASP A 254 -5.69 -10.62 -17.86
C ASP A 254 -7.20 -10.88 -17.96
N GLU A 255 -7.60 -11.90 -18.72
CA GLU A 255 -8.99 -12.18 -19.07
C GLU A 255 -9.85 -12.33 -17.82
N ILE A 256 -9.25 -12.85 -16.74
CA ILE A 256 -9.86 -13.00 -15.42
C ILE A 256 -10.22 -11.64 -14.79
N GLU A 257 -9.37 -10.61 -14.95
CA GLU A 257 -9.67 -9.26 -14.44
C GLU A 257 -10.83 -8.64 -15.21
N ILE A 258 -10.87 -8.83 -16.54
CA ILE A 258 -11.99 -8.36 -17.38
C ILE A 258 -13.28 -9.09 -17.00
N LEU A 259 -13.21 -10.41 -16.82
CA LEU A 259 -14.37 -11.24 -16.46
C LEU A 259 -14.92 -10.83 -15.10
N ASN A 260 -14.05 -10.54 -14.12
CA ASN A 260 -14.46 -10.10 -12.79
C ASN A 260 -15.08 -8.69 -12.83
N ASP A 261 -14.50 -7.76 -13.60
CA ASP A 261 -15.09 -6.43 -13.84
C ASP A 261 -16.48 -6.56 -14.48
N LEU A 262 -16.65 -7.45 -15.46
CA LEU A 262 -17.93 -7.74 -16.12
C LEU A 262 -18.95 -8.37 -15.17
N CYS A 263 -18.55 -9.38 -14.40
CA CYS A 263 -19.40 -10.01 -13.38
C CYS A 263 -19.89 -8.99 -12.35
N GLN A 264 -19.00 -8.10 -11.87
CA GLN A 264 -19.38 -7.05 -10.92
C GLN A 264 -20.34 -6.03 -11.53
N ALA A 265 -20.12 -5.64 -12.79
CA ALA A 265 -21.02 -4.74 -13.50
C ALA A 265 -22.39 -5.38 -13.75
N GLN A 266 -22.42 -6.66 -14.11
CA GLN A 266 -23.64 -7.42 -14.32
C GLN A 266 -24.43 -7.60 -13.01
N GLU A 267 -23.75 -7.95 -11.91
CA GLU A 267 -24.40 -8.07 -10.60
C GLU A 267 -25.02 -6.74 -10.16
N ALA A 268 -24.32 -5.61 -10.37
CA ALA A 268 -24.88 -4.29 -10.10
C ALA A 268 -26.11 -3.98 -10.98
N MET A 269 -26.12 -4.39 -12.25
CA MET A 269 -27.28 -4.25 -13.13
C MET A 269 -28.46 -5.12 -12.68
N ILE A 270 -28.21 -6.37 -12.29
CA ILE A 270 -29.24 -7.29 -11.76
C ILE A 270 -29.86 -6.70 -10.49
N GLN A 271 -29.04 -6.19 -9.57
CA GLN A 271 -29.54 -5.58 -8.33
C GLN A 271 -30.39 -4.33 -8.60
N ARG A 272 -29.96 -3.46 -9.52
CA ARG A 272 -30.77 -2.30 -9.96
C ARG A 272 -32.09 -2.74 -10.60
N HIS A 273 -32.07 -3.77 -11.44
CA HIS A 273 -33.27 -4.31 -12.07
C HIS A 273 -34.25 -4.87 -11.03
N ARG A 274 -33.76 -5.66 -10.07
CA ARG A 274 -34.57 -6.18 -8.95
C ARG A 274 -35.17 -5.04 -8.12
N ALA A 275 -34.40 -4.00 -7.81
CA ALA A 275 -34.90 -2.83 -7.10
C ALA A 275 -36.01 -2.10 -7.87
N LEU A 276 -35.86 -1.94 -9.19
CA LEU A 276 -36.91 -1.35 -10.05
C LEU A 276 -38.17 -2.21 -10.09
N GLN A 277 -38.04 -3.54 -10.17
CA GLN A 277 -39.19 -4.45 -10.11
C GLN A 277 -39.93 -4.32 -8.78
N LEU A 278 -39.21 -4.31 -7.66
CA LEU A 278 -39.80 -4.13 -6.33
C LEU A 278 -40.50 -2.76 -6.21
N ALA A 279 -39.88 -1.69 -6.69
CA ALA A 279 -40.49 -0.36 -6.72
C ALA A 279 -41.77 -0.33 -7.57
N ARG A 280 -41.77 -1.00 -8.72
CA ARG A 280 -42.96 -1.14 -9.58
C ARG A 280 -44.07 -1.92 -8.89
N VAL A 281 -43.76 -3.05 -8.26
CA VAL A 281 -44.76 -3.85 -7.53
C VAL A 281 -45.32 -3.06 -6.35
N ALA A 282 -44.48 -2.35 -5.60
CA ALA A 282 -44.90 -1.52 -4.48
C ALA A 282 -45.84 -0.37 -4.92
N SER A 283 -45.50 0.34 -6.00
CA SER A 283 -46.33 1.43 -6.53
C SER A 283 -47.67 0.96 -7.10
N LEU A 284 -47.73 -0.24 -7.69
CA LEU A 284 -48.97 -0.81 -8.22
C LEU A 284 -49.88 -1.41 -7.13
N ARG A 285 -49.35 -1.67 -5.93
CA ARG A 285 -50.11 -2.23 -4.80
C ARG A 285 -50.99 -1.19 -4.11
N ASP A 286 -50.55 0.06 -4.05
CA ASP A 286 -51.34 1.18 -3.50
C ASP A 286 -52.28 1.75 -4.57
N PRO A 287 -53.61 1.85 -4.32
CA PRO A 287 -54.56 2.34 -5.31
C PRO A 287 -54.32 3.79 -5.76
N LEU A 288 -53.81 4.67 -4.89
CA LEU A 288 -53.57 6.07 -5.20
C LEU A 288 -52.33 6.23 -6.08
N LEU A 289 -51.22 5.59 -5.70
CA LEU A 289 -49.98 5.57 -6.50
C LEU A 289 -50.20 4.89 -7.86
N ARG A 290 -50.97 3.80 -7.90
CA ARG A 290 -51.33 3.13 -9.15
C ARG A 290 -52.10 4.07 -10.09
N LYS A 291 -53.04 4.86 -9.59
CA LYS A 291 -53.78 5.84 -10.40
C LYS A 291 -52.83 6.89 -10.98
N GLN A 292 -51.94 7.45 -10.15
CA GLN A 292 -50.93 8.42 -10.59
C GLN A 292 -49.96 7.81 -11.62
N PHE A 293 -49.52 6.58 -11.41
CA PHE A 293 -48.66 5.85 -12.34
C PHE A 293 -49.32 5.68 -13.71
N VAL A 294 -50.58 5.20 -13.75
CA VAL A 294 -51.33 5.04 -15.00
C VAL A 294 -51.59 6.38 -15.68
N GLU A 295 -51.94 7.42 -14.92
CA GLU A 295 -52.16 8.76 -15.47
C GLU A 295 -50.88 9.36 -16.06
N TYR A 296 -49.75 9.19 -15.38
CA TYR A 296 -48.44 9.61 -15.87
C TYR A 296 -48.09 8.93 -17.19
N TRP A 297 -48.23 7.59 -17.28
CA TRP A 297 -47.93 6.86 -18.50
C TRP A 297 -48.90 7.19 -19.64
N LYS A 298 -50.19 7.36 -19.34
CA LYS A 298 -51.18 7.80 -20.32
C LYS A 298 -50.83 9.18 -20.88
N ARG A 299 -50.45 10.13 -20.01
CA ARG A 299 -50.01 11.47 -20.44
C ARG A 299 -48.78 11.38 -21.34
N ARG A 300 -47.78 10.58 -20.92
CA ARG A 300 -46.55 10.38 -21.67
C ARG A 300 -46.78 9.70 -23.02
N GLU A 301 -47.71 8.77 -23.11
CA GLU A 301 -48.08 8.12 -24.37
C GLU A 301 -48.76 9.10 -25.35
N VAL A 302 -49.63 9.99 -24.84
CA VAL A 302 -50.21 11.07 -25.64
C VAL A 302 -49.13 12.05 -26.10
N GLU A 303 -48.26 12.51 -25.21
CA GLU A 303 -47.14 13.40 -25.55
C GLU A 303 -46.21 12.75 -26.59
N HIS A 304 -45.87 11.48 -26.39
CA HIS A 304 -45.06 10.71 -27.34
C HIS A 304 -45.76 10.53 -28.68
N GLY A 305 -47.08 10.29 -28.69
CA GLY A 305 -47.88 10.22 -29.90
C GLY A 305 -47.90 11.54 -30.67
N VAL A 306 -47.99 12.67 -29.96
CA VAL A 306 -47.90 14.02 -30.56
C VAL A 306 -46.51 14.26 -31.14
N LEU A 307 -45.44 13.94 -30.40
CA LEU A 307 -44.06 14.04 -30.88
C LEU A 307 -43.83 13.16 -32.12
N LEU A 308 -44.39 11.95 -32.15
CA LEU A 308 -44.31 11.07 -33.31
C LEU A 308 -45.13 11.55 -34.49
N ALA A 309 -46.18 12.36 -34.28
CA ALA A 309 -46.99 12.92 -35.35
C ALA A 309 -46.30 14.12 -36.02
N ASP A 310 -45.46 14.84 -35.27
CA ASP A 310 -44.69 15.98 -35.75
C ASP A 310 -43.77 15.60 -36.92
N SER A 311 -43.83 16.35 -38.01
CA SER A 311 -43.02 16.12 -39.20
C SER A 311 -41.55 16.38 -38.93
N GLU A 312 -41.22 17.38 -38.11
CA GLU A 312 -39.82 17.70 -37.80
C GLU A 312 -39.14 16.56 -37.03
N TYR A 313 -39.85 15.94 -36.09
CA TYR A 313 -39.35 14.78 -35.36
C TYR A 313 -39.19 13.55 -36.27
N LYS A 314 -40.13 13.29 -37.19
CA LYS A 314 -40.01 12.19 -38.15
C LYS A 314 -38.79 12.35 -39.02
N ASP A 315 -38.58 13.54 -39.58
CA ASP A 315 -37.43 13.83 -40.44
C ASP A 315 -36.10 13.70 -39.67
N ALA A 316 -36.05 14.20 -38.43
CA ALA A 316 -34.88 14.07 -37.57
C ALA A 316 -34.61 12.60 -37.16
N ARG A 317 -35.66 11.83 -36.86
CA ARG A 317 -35.56 10.40 -36.55
C ARG A 317 -35.09 9.62 -37.76
N ASP A 318 -35.66 9.86 -38.93
CA ASP A 318 -35.33 9.14 -40.15
C ASP A 318 -33.91 9.51 -40.62
N LEU A 319 -33.46 10.75 -40.42
CA LEU A 319 -32.06 11.16 -40.59
C LEU A 319 -31.11 10.48 -39.58
N ALA A 320 -31.55 10.29 -38.33
CA ALA A 320 -30.76 9.58 -37.33
C ALA A 320 -30.68 8.07 -37.64
N LEU A 321 -31.79 7.47 -38.08
CA LEU A 321 -31.85 6.07 -38.51
C LEU A 321 -31.06 5.84 -39.79
N SER A 322 -31.07 6.78 -40.75
CA SER A 322 -30.26 6.67 -41.96
C SER A 322 -28.75 6.77 -41.70
N ARG A 323 -28.35 7.35 -40.56
CA ARG A 323 -26.94 7.35 -40.10
C ARG A 323 -26.56 6.04 -39.41
N ILE A 324 -27.53 5.25 -38.98
CA ILE A 324 -27.31 3.92 -38.40
C ILE A 324 -27.31 2.94 -39.57
N ASP A 325 -26.12 2.61 -40.05
CA ASP A 325 -25.95 1.60 -41.07
C ASP A 325 -26.19 0.21 -40.46
N VAL A 326 -27.43 -0.25 -40.57
CA VAL A 326 -27.86 -1.57 -40.08
C VAL A 326 -27.04 -2.67 -40.72
N GLU A 327 -26.63 -2.52 -41.98
CA GLU A 327 -25.83 -3.51 -42.72
C GLU A 327 -24.42 -3.61 -42.13
N THR A 328 -23.83 -2.48 -41.76
CA THR A 328 -22.54 -2.45 -41.04
C THR A 328 -22.68 -3.10 -39.66
N ILE A 329 -23.75 -2.82 -38.90
CA ILE A 329 -23.96 -3.44 -37.58
C ILE A 329 -24.17 -4.96 -37.72
N THR A 330 -24.96 -5.42 -38.69
CA THR A 330 -25.15 -6.87 -38.92
C THR A 330 -23.84 -7.54 -39.35
N LYS A 331 -23.06 -6.87 -40.20
CA LYS A 331 -21.76 -7.39 -40.64
C LYS A 331 -20.75 -7.45 -39.50
N GLU A 332 -20.72 -6.44 -38.63
CA GLU A 332 -19.89 -6.45 -37.41
C GLU A 332 -20.33 -7.57 -36.45
N ALA A 333 -21.63 -7.80 -36.30
CA ALA A 333 -22.16 -8.89 -35.50
C ALA A 333 -21.80 -10.27 -36.08
N ASP A 334 -21.92 -10.45 -37.40
CA ASP A 334 -21.55 -11.70 -38.09
C ASP A 334 -20.03 -11.96 -37.98
N GLN A 335 -19.22 -10.92 -38.19
CA GLN A 335 -17.76 -11.01 -38.00
C GLN A 335 -17.40 -11.36 -36.56
N TYR A 336 -18.12 -10.82 -35.59
CA TYR A 336 -17.93 -11.15 -34.18
C TYR A 336 -18.29 -12.62 -33.89
N ILE A 337 -19.42 -13.11 -34.40
CA ILE A 337 -19.85 -14.50 -34.25
C ILE A 337 -18.83 -15.44 -34.91
N GLU A 338 -18.39 -15.16 -36.14
CA GLU A 338 -17.39 -15.96 -36.85
C GLU A 338 -16.05 -15.98 -36.10
N SER A 339 -15.66 -14.85 -35.48
CA SER A 339 -14.45 -14.78 -34.66
C SER A 339 -14.52 -15.66 -33.40
N ILE A 340 -15.70 -15.78 -32.78
CA ILE A 340 -15.94 -16.65 -31.62
C ILE A 340 -15.90 -18.11 -32.06
N ILE A 341 -16.57 -18.46 -33.16
CA ILE A 341 -16.58 -19.83 -33.68
C ILE A 341 -15.15 -20.28 -33.99
N LYS A 342 -14.36 -19.47 -34.70
CA LYS A 342 -12.95 -19.75 -35.00
C LYS A 342 -12.05 -19.78 -33.76
N ALA A 343 -12.43 -19.12 -32.68
CA ALA A 343 -11.71 -19.21 -31.42
C ALA A 343 -12.01 -20.54 -30.72
N GLY A 344 -13.28 -20.96 -30.70
CA GLY A 344 -13.69 -22.26 -30.17
C GLY A 344 -13.12 -23.45 -30.96
N GLU A 345 -13.07 -23.36 -32.29
CA GLU A 345 -12.46 -24.40 -33.13
C GLU A 345 -10.96 -24.57 -32.84
N ARG A 346 -10.22 -23.47 -32.62
CA ARG A 346 -8.79 -23.52 -32.25
C ARG A 346 -8.55 -24.11 -30.87
N GLU A 347 -9.44 -23.84 -29.92
CA GLU A 347 -9.39 -24.44 -28.58
C GLU A 347 -9.68 -25.95 -28.66
N GLN A 348 -10.56 -26.37 -29.57
CA GLN A 348 -10.86 -27.78 -29.77
C GLN A 348 -9.73 -28.54 -30.50
N GLU A 349 -9.12 -27.94 -31.53
CA GLU A 349 -7.94 -28.51 -32.20
C GLU A 349 -6.77 -28.70 -31.23
N THR A 350 -6.51 -27.73 -30.35
CA THR A 350 -5.46 -27.86 -29.32
C THR A 350 -5.75 -28.95 -28.30
N LEU A 351 -7.02 -29.18 -27.94
CA LEU A 351 -7.41 -30.30 -27.06
C LEU A 351 -7.26 -31.66 -27.76
N ASP A 352 -7.56 -31.75 -29.05
CA ASP A 352 -7.41 -32.97 -29.85
C ASP A 352 -5.93 -33.33 -30.07
N GLU A 353 -5.06 -32.34 -30.29
CA GLU A 353 -3.60 -32.54 -30.37
C GLU A 353 -3.02 -33.08 -29.05
N ILE A 354 -3.42 -32.51 -27.91
CA ILE A 354 -3.02 -33.00 -26.58
C ILE A 354 -3.55 -34.42 -26.32
N GLY A 355 -4.76 -34.73 -26.80
CA GLY A 355 -5.33 -36.07 -26.73
C GLY A 355 -4.56 -37.11 -27.54
N GLN A 356 -4.11 -36.75 -28.75
CA GLN A 356 -3.30 -37.64 -29.60
C GLN A 356 -1.89 -37.88 -29.05
N GLU A 357 -1.24 -36.88 -28.45
CA GLU A 357 0.05 -37.06 -27.76
C GLU A 357 -0.05 -38.02 -26.56
N MET A 358 -1.16 -38.00 -25.80
CA MET A 358 -1.36 -38.91 -24.67
C MET A 358 -1.71 -40.36 -25.07
N THR A 359 -2.18 -40.59 -26.30
CA THR A 359 -2.49 -41.95 -26.80
C THR A 359 -1.34 -42.60 -27.57
N SER A 360 -0.31 -41.83 -27.94
CA SER A 360 0.87 -42.30 -28.67
C SER A 360 2.10 -42.56 -27.78
N SER A 361 1.97 -42.34 -26.47
CA SER A 361 2.92 -42.75 -25.42
C SER A 361 2.37 -43.96 -24.65
#